data_AF-A0A7H0GUM2-F1
#
_entry.id   AF-A0A7H0GUM2-F1
#
_cell.length_a   1.000
_cell.length_b   1.000
_cell.length_c   1.000
_cell.angle_alpha   90.00
_cell.angle_beta   90.00
_cell.angle_gamma   90.00
#
_symmetry.space_group_name_H-M   'P 1'
#
loop_
_entity.id
_entity.type
_entity.pdbx_description
1 polymer ?
#
loop_
_entity_poly.entity_id
_entity_poly.type
_entity_poly.pdbx_seq_one_letter_code
_entity_poly.pdbx_strand_id
1 'polypeptide(L)'
;MAIRPAYFMAKPSNSGYFAQQQLMQQELRWAAGGVVLMDNFSLHKCEIMYGFRVPDNLRFQHYAAYDTLRKVPSRPIWLLINRPVLSNDELIPQVITASAEQVLARFPRRKLHSQNNGVELYLLPN
;
A
#
# COMPACT_ATOMS: atom_id res chain seq x y z
N MET A 1 -30.17 14.30 -5.39
CA MET A 1 -29.63 12.91 -5.43
C MET A 1 -28.59 12.84 -6.52
N ALA A 2 -27.30 12.73 -6.17
CA ALA A 2 -26.24 12.61 -7.16
C ALA A 2 -26.14 11.15 -7.61
N ILE A 3 -26.59 10.86 -8.83
CA ILE A 3 -26.40 9.56 -9.47
C ILE A 3 -24.91 9.48 -9.81
N ARG A 4 -24.13 8.80 -8.97
CA ARG A 4 -22.74 8.45 -9.31
C ARG A 4 -22.80 7.36 -10.38
N PRO A 5 -22.21 7.57 -11.58
CA PRO A 5 -22.33 6.59 -12.65
C PRO A 5 -21.64 5.29 -12.24
N ALA A 6 -22.41 4.22 -12.12
CA ALA A 6 -21.95 2.87 -11.79
C ALA A 6 -20.87 2.34 -12.75
N TYR A 7 -20.76 2.94 -13.93
CA TYR A 7 -19.77 2.62 -14.96
C TYR A 7 -18.31 2.92 -14.54
N PHE A 8 -18.08 3.78 -13.54
CA PHE A 8 -16.72 4.08 -13.04
C PHE A 8 -16.25 3.16 -11.90
N MET A 9 -17.13 2.32 -11.34
CA MET A 9 -16.78 1.42 -10.24
C MET A 9 -16.21 0.07 -10.69
N ALA A 10 -16.36 -0.28 -11.97
CA ALA A 10 -15.97 -1.59 -12.49
C ALA A 10 -14.59 -1.62 -13.17
N LYS A 11 -13.74 -0.60 -12.98
CA LYS A 11 -12.30 -0.74 -13.28
C LYS A 11 -11.58 -1.31 -12.05
N PRO A 12 -10.88 -2.46 -12.15
CA PRO A 12 -10.09 -3.02 -11.05
C PRO A 12 -9.13 -2.01 -10.41
N SER A 13 -8.63 -1.08 -11.23
CA SER A 13 -7.73 0.00 -10.83
C SER A 13 -8.39 1.02 -9.88
N ASN A 14 -9.69 1.30 -10.04
CA ASN A 14 -10.41 2.25 -9.17
C ASN A 14 -10.84 1.61 -7.85
N SER A 15 -11.22 0.33 -7.85
CA SER A 15 -11.61 -0.39 -6.64
C SER A 15 -10.41 -0.66 -5.73
N GLY A 16 -9.27 -1.05 -6.29
CA GLY A 16 -8.02 -1.22 -5.54
C GLY A 16 -7.51 0.09 -4.93
N TYR A 17 -7.67 1.21 -5.63
CA TYR A 17 -7.29 2.53 -5.11
C TYR A 17 -8.15 2.94 -3.91
N PHE A 18 -9.48 2.80 -4.01
CA PHE A 18 -10.39 3.12 -2.91
C PHE A 18 -10.20 2.19 -1.71
N ALA A 19 -10.03 0.89 -1.94
CA ALA A 19 -9.77 -0.08 -0.89
C ALA A 19 -8.46 0.21 -0.14
N GLN A 20 -7.41 0.60 -0.88
CA GLN A 20 -6.14 1.02 -0.30
C GLN A 20 -6.31 2.29 0.54
N GLN A 21 -6.95 3.33 -0.01
CA GLN A 21 -7.21 4.55 0.74
C GLN A 21 -7.98 4.29 2.04
N GLN A 22 -9.04 3.48 1.97
CA GLN A 22 -9.85 3.14 3.15
C GLN A 22 -9.02 2.39 4.19
N LEU A 23 -8.25 1.37 3.76
CA LEU A 23 -7.42 0.57 4.67
C LEU A 23 -6.34 1.44 5.33
N MET A 24 -5.67 2.30 4.56
CA MET A 24 -4.68 3.23 5.10
C MET A 24 -5.28 4.24 6.08
N GLN A 25 -6.49 4.73 5.83
CA GLN A 25 -7.19 5.64 6.74
C GLN A 25 -7.70 4.95 8.02
N GLN A 26 -8.07 3.67 7.94
CA GLN A 26 -8.58 2.91 9.09
C GLN A 26 -7.43 2.44 10.00
N GLU A 27 -6.39 1.84 9.41
CA GLU A 27 -5.33 1.17 10.17
C GLU A 27 -4.16 2.12 10.50
N LEU A 28 -3.76 2.95 9.54
CA LEU A 28 -2.50 3.71 9.66
C LEU A 28 -2.71 5.13 10.20
N ARG A 29 -3.92 5.69 10.12
CA ARG A 29 -4.21 7.04 10.62
C ARG A 29 -4.00 7.19 12.13
N TRP A 30 -4.29 6.12 12.88
CA TRP A 30 -4.17 6.08 14.34
C TRP A 30 -3.04 5.15 14.82
N ALA A 31 -2.33 4.50 13.89
CA ALA A 31 -1.12 3.78 14.24
C ALA A 31 -0.12 4.73 14.91
N ALA A 32 0.75 4.18 15.77
CA ALA A 32 1.81 4.91 16.49
C ALA A 32 2.89 5.54 15.55
N GLY A 33 2.60 5.67 14.26
CA GLY A 33 3.53 5.99 13.19
C GLY A 33 4.14 4.73 12.58
N GLY A 34 5.11 4.91 11.71
CA GLY A 34 5.78 3.80 11.05
C GLY A 34 6.33 4.14 9.68
N VAL A 35 6.96 3.15 9.07
CA VAL A 35 7.34 3.22 7.66
C VAL A 35 6.51 2.22 6.89
N VAL A 36 5.79 2.69 5.88
CA VAL A 36 4.92 1.88 5.03
C VAL A 36 5.64 1.64 3.71
N LEU A 37 5.88 0.37 3.42
CA LEU A 37 6.49 -0.09 2.18
C LEU A 37 5.40 -0.38 1.16
N MET A 38 5.50 0.22 -0.03
CA MET A 38 4.55 0.02 -1.13
C MET A 38 5.22 0.11 -2.50
N ASP A 39 4.45 -0.14 -3.55
CA ASP A 39 4.89 -0.10 -4.94
C ASP A 39 5.10 1.35 -5.45
N ASN A 40 5.82 1.50 -6.56
CA ASN A 40 6.17 2.83 -7.09
C ASN A 40 4.94 3.63 -7.51
N PHE A 41 3.93 2.98 -8.10
CA PHE A 41 2.69 3.64 -8.50
C PHE A 41 1.99 4.27 -7.29
N SER A 42 1.84 3.47 -6.23
CA SER A 42 1.21 3.91 -4.98
C SER A 42 2.00 5.02 -4.31
N LEU A 43 3.34 4.95 -4.32
CA LEU A 43 4.20 6.03 -3.78
C LEU A 43 3.97 7.35 -4.50
N HIS A 44 3.91 7.35 -5.83
CA HIS A 44 3.70 8.55 -6.64
C HIS A 44 2.31 9.16 -6.43
N LYS A 45 1.35 8.36 -5.94
CA LYS A 45 -0.03 8.79 -5.69
C LYS A 45 -0.36 8.91 -4.20
N CYS A 46 0.62 8.73 -3.31
CA CYS A 46 0.38 8.59 -1.88
C CYS A 46 -0.26 9.85 -1.27
N GLU A 47 0.22 11.03 -1.67
CA GLU A 47 -0.37 12.31 -1.23
C GLU A 47 -1.84 12.42 -1.66
N ILE A 48 -2.16 11.98 -2.88
CA ILE A 48 -3.53 11.99 -3.43
C ILE A 48 -4.42 10.99 -2.66
N MET A 49 -3.88 9.82 -2.27
CA MET A 49 -4.61 8.80 -1.50
C MET A 49 -5.01 9.29 -0.10
N TYR A 50 -4.25 10.19 0.50
CA TYR A 50 -4.58 10.81 1.79
C TYR A 50 -5.41 12.09 1.69
N GLY A 51 -5.84 12.50 0.50
CA GLY A 51 -6.44 13.83 0.33
C GLY A 51 -5.47 14.96 0.71
N PHE A 52 -4.18 14.77 0.42
CA PHE A 52 -3.08 15.73 0.59
C PHE A 52 -2.67 16.05 2.03
N ARG A 53 -3.04 15.20 3.01
CA ARG A 53 -2.51 15.30 4.38
C ARG A 53 -2.12 13.93 4.92
N VAL A 54 -0.87 13.55 4.66
CA VAL A 54 -0.22 12.39 5.27
C VAL A 54 0.04 12.68 6.76
N PRO A 55 -0.27 11.75 7.68
CA PRO A 55 0.17 11.87 9.08
C PRO A 55 1.69 11.99 9.21
N ASP A 56 2.19 12.98 9.95
CA ASP A 56 3.64 13.27 10.09
C ASP A 56 4.45 12.12 10.71
N ASN A 57 3.78 11.22 11.41
CA ASN A 57 4.38 10.04 12.03
C ASN A 57 4.53 8.86 11.06
N LEU A 58 3.97 8.93 9.85
CA LEU A 58 4.11 7.95 8.78
C LEU A 58 5.14 8.40 7.74
N ARG A 59 5.92 7.44 7.25
CA ARG A 59 6.78 7.62 6.09
C ARG A 59 6.47 6.55 5.07
N PHE A 60 6.55 6.90 3.80
CA PHE A 60 6.31 5.98 2.69
C PHE A 60 7.62 5.70 1.97
N GLN A 61 7.88 4.42 1.69
CA GLN A 61 9.13 3.98 1.08
C GLN A 61 8.88 2.82 0.11
N HIS A 62 9.84 2.59 -0.79
CA HIS A 62 9.83 1.43 -1.69
C HIS A 62 10.08 0.14 -0.92
N TYR A 63 9.60 -1.00 -1.45
CA TYR A 63 9.89 -2.33 -0.88
C TYR A 63 11.39 -2.59 -0.65
N ALA A 64 12.27 -2.02 -1.50
CA ALA A 64 13.72 -2.15 -1.37
C ALA A 64 14.31 -1.49 -0.11
N ALA A 65 13.61 -0.54 0.51
CA ALA A 65 14.10 0.15 1.70
C ALA A 65 14.13 -0.75 2.95
N TYR A 66 13.43 -1.89 2.93
CA TYR A 66 13.32 -2.78 4.09
C TYR A 66 14.68 -3.21 4.67
N ASP A 67 15.64 -3.54 3.80
CA ASP A 67 16.95 -4.03 4.22
C ASP A 67 17.74 -3.00 5.03
N THR A 68 17.51 -1.71 4.77
CA THR A 68 18.09 -0.61 5.52
C THR A 68 17.29 -0.32 6.79
N LEU A 69 15.96 -0.33 6.70
CA LEU A 69 15.06 0.00 7.81
C LEU A 69 15.13 -1.03 8.96
N ARG A 70 15.22 -2.33 8.64
CA ARG A 70 15.33 -3.39 9.66
C ARG A 70 16.58 -3.28 10.53
N LYS A 71 17.63 -2.60 10.04
CA LYS A 71 18.89 -2.41 10.77
C LYS A 71 18.79 -1.33 11.84
N VAL A 72 17.79 -0.44 11.76
CA VAL A 72 17.55 0.64 12.73
C VAL A 72 16.08 0.59 13.19
N PRO A 73 15.70 -0.46 13.94
CA PRO A 73 14.32 -0.70 14.32
C PRO A 73 13.87 0.30 15.41
N SER A 74 13.44 1.48 14.97
CA SER A 74 12.91 2.53 15.86
C SER A 74 11.40 2.69 15.75
N ARG A 75 10.79 2.14 14.70
CA ARG A 75 9.37 2.29 14.36
C ARG A 75 8.83 1.00 13.73
N PRO A 76 7.52 0.73 13.81
CA PRO A 76 6.94 -0.40 13.10
C PRO A 76 7.09 -0.21 11.59
N ILE A 77 7.34 -1.32 10.90
CA ILE A 77 7.43 -1.36 9.44
C ILE A 77 6.19 -2.08 8.92
N TRP A 78 5.42 -1.37 8.11
CA TRP A 78 4.23 -1.86 7.46
C TRP A 78 4.54 -2.22 6.03
N LEU A 79 3.95 -3.29 5.52
CA LEU A 79 4.01 -3.67 4.10
C LEU A 79 2.60 -3.61 3.54
N LEU A 80 2.41 -2.78 2.52
CA LEU A 80 1.16 -2.63 1.80
C LEU A 80 1.27 -3.26 0.41
N ILE A 81 0.39 -4.21 0.14
CA ILE A 81 0.30 -4.92 -1.14
C ILE A 81 -1.07 -4.62 -1.75
N ASN A 82 -1.08 -3.98 -2.91
CA ASN A 82 -2.30 -3.79 -3.68
C ASN A 82 -2.30 -4.77 -4.86
N ARG A 83 -2.86 -5.97 -4.67
CA ARG A 83 -2.91 -6.99 -5.73
C ARG A 83 -3.60 -6.48 -7.00
N PRO A 84 -4.74 -5.76 -6.94
CA PRO A 84 -5.36 -5.17 -8.13
C PRO A 84 -4.44 -4.24 -8.92
N VAL A 85 -3.58 -3.45 -8.24
CA VAL A 85 -2.58 -2.62 -8.91
C VAL A 85 -1.47 -3.49 -9.49
N LEU A 86 -0.87 -4.39 -8.70
CA LEU A 86 0.26 -5.22 -9.10
C LEU A 86 -0.06 -6.23 -10.21
N SER A 87 -1.33 -6.55 -10.41
CA SER A 87 -1.82 -7.44 -11.47
C SER A 87 -2.43 -6.69 -12.66
N ASN A 88 -2.33 -5.36 -12.71
CA ASN A 88 -2.85 -4.57 -13.83
C ASN A 88 -1.84 -4.48 -14.98
N ASP A 89 -2.09 -5.21 -16.06
CA ASP A 89 -1.26 -5.21 -17.27
C ASP A 89 -1.27 -3.87 -18.04
N GLU A 90 -2.24 -2.98 -17.80
CA GLU A 90 -2.27 -1.62 -18.37
C GLU A 90 -1.22 -0.69 -17.73
N LEU A 91 -0.71 -1.04 -16.54
CA LEU A 91 0.31 -0.27 -15.87
C LEU A 91 1.69 -0.67 -16.41
N ILE A 92 2.40 0.32 -16.96
CA ILE A 92 3.72 0.14 -17.57
C ILE A 92 4.73 -0.48 -16.59
N PRO A 93 5.63 -1.39 -17.04
CA PRO A 93 6.62 -2.04 -16.19
C PRO A 93 7.56 -1.11 -15.40
N GLN A 94 7.75 0.12 -15.89
CA GLN A 94 8.50 1.15 -15.17
C GLN A 94 7.80 1.63 -13.87
N VAL A 95 6.51 1.34 -13.73
CA VAL A 95 5.65 1.70 -12.59
C VAL A 95 5.44 0.49 -11.67
N ILE A 96 5.37 -0.73 -12.21
CA ILE A 96 5.27 -1.98 -11.45
C ILE A 96 6.41 -2.91 -11.83
N THR A 97 7.32 -3.12 -10.90
CA THR A 97 8.55 -3.90 -11.15
C THR A 97 8.47 -5.34 -10.67
N ALA A 98 7.41 -5.72 -9.94
CA ALA A 98 7.28 -7.05 -9.34
C ALA A 98 5.81 -7.39 -9.09
N SER A 99 5.46 -8.68 -9.21
CA SER A 99 4.14 -9.18 -8.82
C SER A 99 3.98 -9.23 -7.28
N ALA A 100 2.74 -9.31 -6.81
CA ALA A 100 2.46 -9.45 -5.38
C ALA A 100 3.24 -10.62 -4.75
N GLU A 101 3.25 -11.79 -5.39
CA GLU A 101 3.94 -12.97 -4.87
C GLU A 101 5.46 -12.80 -4.82
N GLN A 102 6.06 -12.14 -5.82
CA GLN A 102 7.49 -11.82 -5.81
C GLN A 102 7.85 -10.87 -4.66
N VAL A 103 7.01 -9.88 -4.38
CA VAL A 103 7.19 -8.97 -3.24
C VAL A 103 7.04 -9.74 -1.93
N LEU A 104 5.96 -10.51 -1.78
CA LEU A 104 5.66 -11.28 -0.57
C LEU A 104 6.73 -12.33 -0.22
N ALA A 105 7.35 -12.95 -1.24
CA ALA A 105 8.46 -13.88 -1.06
C ALA A 105 9.66 -13.26 -0.32
N ARG A 106 9.86 -11.94 -0.43
CA ARG A 106 10.93 -11.21 0.30
C ARG A 106 10.63 -11.04 1.78
N PHE A 107 9.37 -11.23 2.20
CA PHE A 107 8.91 -11.00 3.56
C PHE A 107 8.25 -12.26 4.14
N PRO A 108 9.01 -13.34 4.38
CA PRO A 108 8.45 -14.62 4.82
C PRO A 108 7.87 -14.58 6.24
N ARG A 109 8.33 -13.65 7.09
CA ARG A 109 7.87 -13.51 8.48
C ARG A 109 6.78 -12.45 8.67
N ARG A 110 6.22 -11.92 7.58
CA ARG A 110 5.15 -10.93 7.62
C ARG A 110 3.94 -11.47 8.38
N LYS A 111 3.22 -10.59 9.09
CA LYS A 111 1.94 -10.93 9.73
C LYS A 111 0.84 -10.10 9.10
N LEU A 112 -0.18 -10.75 8.56
CA LEU A 112 -1.33 -10.04 8.02
C LEU A 112 -2.01 -9.28 9.16
N HIS A 113 -2.17 -7.97 8.97
CA HIS A 113 -2.80 -7.08 9.95
C HIS A 113 -4.24 -6.78 9.55
N SER A 114 -4.48 -6.43 8.28
CA SER A 114 -5.79 -6.10 7.75
C SER A 114 -5.82 -6.33 6.23
N GLN A 115 -7.00 -6.55 5.66
CA GLN A 115 -7.19 -6.68 4.22
C GLN A 115 -8.54 -6.12 3.77
N ASN A 116 -8.59 -5.57 2.55
CA ASN A 116 -9.80 -5.06 1.93
C ASN A 116 -9.69 -5.18 0.40
N ASN A 117 -10.60 -5.92 -0.23
CA ASN A 117 -10.71 -6.05 -1.70
C ASN A 117 -9.37 -6.31 -2.43
N GLY A 118 -8.55 -7.24 -1.92
CA GLY A 118 -7.25 -7.58 -2.51
C GLY A 118 -6.12 -6.60 -2.20
N VAL A 119 -6.38 -5.57 -1.39
CA VAL A 119 -5.35 -4.78 -0.73
C VAL A 119 -5.08 -5.37 0.64
N GLU A 120 -3.83 -5.63 0.93
CA GLU A 120 -3.39 -6.30 2.14
C GLU A 120 -2.36 -5.43 2.87
N LEU A 121 -2.51 -5.33 4.18
CA LEU A 121 -1.56 -4.66 5.06
C LEU A 121 -0.97 -5.67 6.01
N TYR A 122 0.35 -5.69 6.05
CA TYR A 122 1.13 -6.59 6.87
C TYR A 122 1.99 -5.79 7.84
N LEU A 123 2.18 -6.34 9.03
CA LEU A 123 3.24 -5.92 9.95
C LEU A 123 4.49 -6.76 9.68
N LEU A 124 5.62 -6.10 9.47
CA LEU A 124 6.91 -6.76 9.35
C LEU A 124 7.58 -6.82 10.73
N PRO A 125 8.05 -7.99 11.17
CA PRO A 125 8.84 -8.08 12.39
C PRO A 125 10.19 -7.43 12.15
N ASN A 126 10.62 -6.63 13.13
CA ASN A 126 11.99 -6.13 13.21
C ASN A 126 12.98 -7.27 13.51
#